data_AF-A0A7C5HCS0-F1
#
_entry.id   AF-A0A7C5HCS0-F1
#
_cell.length_a   1.000
_cell.length_b   1.000
_cell.length_c   1.000
_cell.angle_alpha   90.00
_cell.angle_beta   90.00
_cell.angle_gamma   90.00
#
_symmetry.space_group_name_H-M   'P 1'
#
loop_
_entity.id
_entity.type
_entity.pdbx_description
1 polymer ?
#
loop_
_entity_poly.entity_id
_entity_poly.type
_entity_poly.pdbx_seq_one_letter_code
_entity_poly.pdbx_strand_id
1 'polypeptide(L)'
;HIVSSLLTEKEALFVANSMPARDMDLYAAPVAEHPLRVALNRGASGIDGIISTAAGFSAGLGRATTLLIGDISFLHDLNALSLLGNAENPLIAIVLNNHGGGIFSFLPIASETDRLDECFATPQNFSVESAAHTFGLDYARPATNSDFSTLYADALERSTSLIIEITSNRQKNLQLHRSLKAQLDPMFETTDCFSNR
;
A
#
# COMPACT_ATOMS: atom_id res chain seq x y z
N HIS A 1 -4.41 7.98 4.36
CA HIS A 1 -5.67 8.63 4.76
C HIS A 1 -6.94 7.92 4.27
N ILE A 2 -7.31 7.96 2.96
CA ILE A 2 -8.62 7.44 2.48
C ILE A 2 -8.86 5.97 2.88
N VAL A 3 -7.88 5.09 2.65
CA VAL A 3 -7.96 3.67 3.01
C VAL A 3 -8.25 3.49 4.51
N SER A 4 -7.45 4.13 5.36
CA SER A 4 -7.59 4.05 6.82
C SER A 4 -8.87 4.68 7.36
N SER A 5 -9.50 5.63 6.64
CA SER A 5 -10.76 6.25 7.07
C SER A 5 -11.99 5.45 6.67
N LEU A 6 -11.89 4.59 5.65
CA LEU A 6 -13.01 3.78 5.16
C LEU A 6 -13.05 2.38 5.80
N LEU A 7 -11.92 1.90 6.32
CA LEU A 7 -11.86 0.63 7.06
C LEU A 7 -12.51 0.73 8.43
N THR A 8 -13.19 -0.33 8.83
CA THR A 8 -13.83 -0.47 10.14
C THR A 8 -13.24 -1.65 10.92
N GLU A 9 -13.74 -1.90 12.12
CA GLU A 9 -13.33 -3.05 12.96
C GLU A 9 -13.69 -4.42 12.37
N LYS A 10 -14.53 -4.47 11.32
CA LYS A 10 -14.92 -5.71 10.64
C LYS A 10 -13.83 -6.22 9.70
N GLU A 11 -13.03 -5.31 9.16
CA GLU A 11 -11.96 -5.63 8.23
C GLU A 11 -10.59 -5.62 8.92
N ALA A 12 -9.58 -6.02 8.16
CA ALA A 12 -8.19 -5.90 8.56
C ALA A 12 -7.36 -5.20 7.48
N LEU A 13 -6.21 -4.67 7.88
CA LEU A 13 -5.25 -4.02 6.99
C LEU A 13 -3.92 -4.76 7.05
N PHE A 14 -3.41 -5.15 5.89
CA PHE A 14 -2.05 -5.63 5.72
C PHE A 14 -1.25 -4.56 4.96
N VAL A 15 -0.13 -4.14 5.52
CA VAL A 15 0.69 -3.08 4.92
C VAL A 15 2.02 -3.66 4.47
N ALA A 16 2.34 -3.52 3.19
CA ALA A 16 3.64 -3.93 2.67
C ALA A 16 4.77 -3.04 3.18
N ASN A 17 6.00 -3.52 3.02
CA ASN A 17 7.21 -2.75 3.31
C ASN A 17 7.41 -1.59 2.32
N SER A 18 8.51 -0.85 2.46
CA SER A 18 8.84 0.33 1.64
C SER A 18 7.94 1.55 1.95
N MET A 19 7.44 2.27 0.95
CA MET A 19 6.60 3.46 1.14
C MET A 19 5.24 3.18 1.79
N PRO A 20 4.48 2.11 1.45
CA PRO A 20 3.19 1.82 2.10
C PRO A 20 3.20 1.89 3.63
N ALA A 21 4.17 1.24 4.28
CA ALA A 21 4.30 1.28 5.74
C ALA A 21 4.60 2.68 6.28
N ARG A 22 5.45 3.45 5.59
CA ARG A 22 5.82 4.83 5.99
C ARG A 22 4.67 5.80 5.76
N ASP A 23 3.94 5.63 4.67
CA ASP A 23 2.79 6.48 4.32
C ASP A 23 1.64 6.26 5.30
N MET A 24 1.46 5.03 5.76
CA MET A 24 0.49 4.75 6.82
C MET A 24 0.94 5.30 8.17
N ASP A 25 2.22 5.19 8.52
CA ASP A 25 2.75 5.78 9.75
C ASP A 25 2.59 7.31 9.78
N LEU A 26 2.79 7.98 8.64
CA LEU A 26 2.73 9.44 8.54
C LEU A 26 1.32 10.01 8.31
N TYR A 27 0.46 9.31 7.55
CA TYR A 27 -0.78 9.88 7.01
C TYR A 27 -2.04 9.01 7.22
N ALA A 28 -1.96 7.94 8.00
CA ALA A 28 -3.17 7.22 8.40
C ALA A 28 -4.12 8.18 9.15
N ALA A 29 -5.41 8.02 8.90
CA ALA A 29 -6.41 8.68 9.73
C ALA A 29 -6.29 8.16 11.17
N PRO A 30 -6.46 9.01 12.19
CA PRO A 30 -6.54 8.53 13.56
C PRO A 30 -7.65 7.48 13.65
N VAL A 31 -7.34 6.35 14.27
CA VAL A 31 -8.26 5.22 14.34
C VAL A 31 -9.45 5.62 15.21
N ALA A 32 -10.65 5.24 14.78
CA ALA A 32 -11.91 5.44 15.51
C ALA A 32 -11.88 4.75 16.89
N GLU A 33 -12.95 4.89 17.68
CA GLU A 33 -13.09 4.30 19.03
C GLU A 33 -12.80 2.78 19.10
N HIS A 34 -12.80 2.08 17.96
CA HIS A 34 -12.44 0.67 17.82
C HIS A 34 -11.16 0.45 16.99
N PRO A 35 -10.17 -0.29 17.51
CA PRO A 35 -8.87 -0.45 16.86
C PRO A 35 -8.91 -1.43 15.67
N LEU A 36 -8.50 -0.96 14.50
CA LEU A 36 -8.28 -1.76 13.29
C LEU A 36 -7.19 -2.82 13.50
N ARG A 37 -7.40 -4.03 12.97
CA ARG A 37 -6.35 -5.07 12.96
C ARG A 37 -5.36 -4.79 11.84
N VAL A 38 -4.12 -4.50 12.19
CA VAL A 38 -3.05 -4.17 11.23
C VAL A 38 -1.89 -5.16 11.37
N ALA A 39 -1.38 -5.66 10.24
CA ALA A 39 -0.19 -6.50 10.18
C ALA A 39 0.76 -6.09 9.05
N LEU A 40 2.05 -6.42 9.21
CA LEU A 40 3.10 -6.15 8.26
C LEU A 40 4.34 -7.00 8.55
N ASN A 41 5.07 -7.41 7.52
CA ASN A 41 6.29 -8.23 7.65
C ASN A 41 7.51 -7.36 7.98
N ARG A 42 7.68 -6.96 9.25
CA ARG A 42 8.76 -6.03 9.68
C ARG A 42 9.99 -6.66 10.35
N GLY A 43 10.03 -7.98 10.50
CA GLY A 43 11.21 -8.68 11.03
C GLY A 43 12.46 -8.46 10.16
N ALA A 44 12.47 -9.03 8.96
CA ALA A 44 13.52 -8.78 7.95
C ALA A 44 13.15 -7.65 6.97
N SER A 45 11.87 -7.23 6.93
CA SER A 45 11.36 -6.19 6.03
C SER A 45 11.53 -6.49 4.52
N GLY A 46 11.47 -7.78 4.16
CA GLY A 46 11.50 -8.25 2.77
C GLY A 46 10.26 -7.84 1.97
N ILE A 47 10.40 -7.77 0.66
CA ILE A 47 9.30 -7.47 -0.28
C ILE A 47 8.68 -8.74 -0.88
N ASP A 48 9.28 -9.88 -0.60
CA ASP A 48 8.88 -11.23 -0.96
C ASP A 48 7.76 -11.75 -0.05
N GLY A 49 6.87 -12.57 -0.62
CA GLY A 49 5.81 -13.27 0.13
C GLY A 49 4.72 -12.38 0.74
N ILE A 50 4.60 -11.12 0.30
CA ILE A 50 3.65 -10.16 0.90
C ILE A 50 2.19 -10.55 0.59
N ILE A 51 1.87 -10.92 -0.65
CA ILE A 51 0.50 -11.32 -1.04
C ILE A 51 0.13 -12.62 -0.34
N SER A 52 1.04 -13.60 -0.34
CA SER A 52 0.91 -14.88 0.35
C SER A 52 0.65 -14.68 1.85
N THR A 53 1.43 -13.81 2.50
CA THR A 53 1.26 -13.55 3.94
C THR A 53 -0.05 -12.83 4.22
N ALA A 54 -0.44 -11.85 3.38
CA ALA A 54 -1.70 -11.13 3.54
C ALA A 54 -2.91 -12.05 3.37
N ALA A 55 -2.86 -12.99 2.41
CA ALA A 55 -3.89 -14.01 2.24
C ALA A 55 -3.99 -14.93 3.48
N GLY A 56 -2.85 -15.39 4.01
CA GLY A 56 -2.82 -16.19 5.23
C GLY A 56 -3.32 -15.43 6.47
N PHE A 57 -3.00 -14.15 6.58
CA PHE A 57 -3.50 -13.28 7.64
C PHE A 57 -5.01 -13.10 7.58
N SER A 58 -5.56 -12.86 6.38
CA SER A 58 -7.01 -12.77 6.15
C SER A 58 -7.72 -14.06 6.54
N ALA A 59 -7.20 -15.21 6.10
CA ALA A 59 -7.74 -16.52 6.43
C ALA A 59 -7.67 -16.81 7.94
N GLY A 60 -6.53 -16.54 8.58
CA GLY A 60 -6.34 -16.77 10.02
C GLY A 60 -7.21 -15.89 10.91
N LEU A 61 -7.55 -14.68 10.45
CA LEU A 61 -8.49 -13.80 11.16
C LEU A 61 -9.96 -14.11 10.87
N GLY A 62 -10.26 -14.80 9.77
CA GLY A 62 -11.64 -14.97 9.28
C GLY A 62 -12.27 -13.62 8.92
N ARG A 63 -11.48 -12.71 8.32
CA ARG A 63 -11.92 -11.34 8.00
C ARG A 63 -11.44 -10.91 6.61
N ALA A 64 -12.29 -10.15 5.92
CA ALA A 64 -11.91 -9.41 4.73
C ALA A 64 -10.71 -8.52 5.04
N THR A 65 -9.71 -8.53 4.17
CA THR A 65 -8.45 -7.83 4.39
C THR A 65 -8.10 -6.95 3.20
N THR A 66 -7.69 -5.72 3.50
CA THR A 66 -7.08 -4.84 2.49
C THR A 66 -5.57 -4.95 2.57
N LEU A 67 -4.92 -5.18 1.43
CA LEU A 67 -3.48 -5.15 1.28
C LEU A 67 -3.06 -3.86 0.58
N LEU A 68 -2.20 -3.05 1.21
CA LEU A 68 -1.53 -1.94 0.54
C LEU A 68 -0.11 -2.35 0.14
N ILE A 69 0.18 -2.39 -1.16
CA ILE A 69 1.42 -2.96 -1.71
C ILE A 69 1.99 -2.10 -2.84
N GLY A 70 3.32 -2.03 -2.96
CA GLY A 70 3.99 -1.40 -4.11
C GLY A 70 4.07 -2.34 -5.32
N ASP A 71 4.20 -1.80 -6.53
CA ASP A 71 4.26 -2.57 -7.78
C ASP A 71 5.38 -3.62 -7.80
N ILE A 72 6.58 -3.28 -7.32
CA ILE A 72 7.70 -4.24 -7.30
C ILE A 72 7.44 -5.38 -6.31
N SER A 73 6.93 -5.09 -5.11
CA SER A 73 6.55 -6.13 -4.14
C SER A 73 5.41 -7.01 -4.66
N PHE A 74 4.45 -6.43 -5.40
CA PHE A 74 3.39 -7.18 -6.06
C PHE A 74 3.95 -8.15 -7.09
N LEU A 75 4.91 -7.69 -7.90
CA LEU A 75 5.57 -8.54 -8.90
C LEU A 75 6.40 -9.68 -8.26
N HIS A 76 7.04 -9.43 -7.12
CA HIS A 76 7.83 -10.44 -6.39
C HIS A 76 7.02 -11.65 -5.91
N ASP A 77 5.72 -11.46 -5.68
CA ASP A 77 4.82 -12.49 -5.15
C ASP A 77 3.62 -12.74 -6.08
N LEU A 78 3.80 -12.51 -7.38
CA LEU A 78 2.72 -12.48 -8.37
C LEU A 78 1.93 -13.79 -8.43
N ASN A 79 2.61 -14.94 -8.29
CA ASN A 79 1.97 -16.24 -8.34
C ASN A 79 0.98 -16.46 -7.18
N ALA A 80 1.14 -15.75 -6.06
CA ALA A 80 0.27 -15.84 -4.91
C ALA A 80 -1.13 -15.27 -5.15
N LEU A 81 -1.34 -14.55 -6.25
CA LEU A 81 -2.69 -14.18 -6.71
C LEU A 81 -3.59 -15.39 -6.91
N SER A 82 -3.03 -16.59 -7.17
CA SER A 82 -3.82 -17.83 -7.23
C SER A 82 -4.53 -18.16 -5.92
N LEU A 83 -4.08 -17.61 -4.78
CA LEU A 83 -4.70 -17.82 -3.47
C LEU A 83 -5.99 -17.01 -3.31
N LEU A 84 -6.19 -15.94 -4.08
CA LEU A 84 -7.25 -14.96 -3.87
C LEU A 84 -8.57 -15.34 -4.55
N GLY A 85 -8.50 -16.08 -5.67
CA GLY A 85 -9.67 -16.33 -6.53
C GLY A 85 -10.78 -17.18 -5.89
N ASN A 86 -10.45 -18.01 -4.90
CA ASN A 86 -11.40 -18.86 -4.16
C ASN A 86 -11.27 -18.71 -2.63
N ALA A 87 -10.69 -17.60 -2.17
CA ALA A 87 -10.51 -17.38 -0.74
C ALA A 87 -11.87 -17.22 -0.05
N GLU A 88 -12.08 -17.93 1.07
CA GLU A 88 -13.27 -17.76 1.92
C GLU A 88 -13.37 -16.33 2.46
N ASN A 89 -12.21 -15.72 2.71
CA ASN A 89 -12.09 -14.34 3.16
C ASN A 89 -11.49 -13.50 2.02
N PRO A 90 -12.24 -12.51 1.51
CA PRO A 90 -11.84 -11.73 0.35
C PRO A 90 -10.66 -10.81 0.68
N LEU A 91 -9.80 -10.61 -0.31
CA LEU A 91 -8.64 -9.72 -0.21
C LEU A 91 -8.68 -8.65 -1.29
N ILE A 92 -8.70 -7.39 -0.87
CA ILE A 92 -8.61 -6.23 -1.75
C ILE A 92 -7.16 -5.77 -1.79
N ALA A 93 -6.47 -5.94 -2.92
CA ALA A 93 -5.09 -5.50 -3.07
C ALA A 93 -5.04 -4.14 -3.77
N ILE A 94 -4.58 -3.12 -3.05
CA ILE A 94 -4.32 -1.78 -3.56
C ILE A 94 -2.86 -1.70 -3.96
N VAL A 95 -2.60 -1.73 -5.26
CA VAL A 95 -1.26 -1.70 -5.85
C VAL A 95 -0.87 -0.25 -6.16
N LEU A 96 0.08 0.28 -5.40
CA LEU A 96 0.68 1.59 -5.62
C LEU A 96 1.74 1.48 -6.71
N ASN A 97 1.35 1.66 -7.97
CA ASN A 97 2.24 1.56 -9.11
C ASN A 97 2.92 2.90 -9.40
N ASN A 98 4.21 2.98 -9.07
CA ASN A 98 5.06 4.12 -9.40
C ASN A 98 6.16 3.77 -10.43
N HIS A 99 6.02 2.62 -11.10
CA HIS A 99 6.97 2.13 -12.10
C HIS A 99 8.38 1.92 -11.51
N GLY A 100 8.49 1.22 -10.39
CA GLY A 100 9.76 0.90 -9.74
C GLY A 100 9.79 1.06 -8.23
N GLY A 101 11.01 0.98 -7.68
CA GLY A 101 11.31 1.24 -6.27
C GLY A 101 11.23 2.73 -5.92
N GLY A 102 10.03 3.32 -5.86
CA GLY A 102 9.84 4.74 -5.56
C GLY A 102 10.50 5.26 -4.28
N ILE A 103 10.76 4.38 -3.29
CA ILE A 103 11.47 4.73 -2.05
C ILE A 103 12.89 5.25 -2.29
N PHE A 104 13.59 4.79 -3.32
CA PHE A 104 14.97 5.21 -3.57
C PHE A 104 15.07 6.69 -3.94
N SER A 105 13.96 7.30 -4.40
CA SER A 105 13.86 8.75 -4.61
C SER A 105 13.89 9.57 -3.31
N PHE A 106 13.68 8.94 -2.15
CA PHE A 106 13.69 9.57 -0.83
C PHE A 106 15.03 9.40 -0.09
N LEU A 107 15.90 8.54 -0.59
CA LEU A 107 17.19 8.25 0.05
C LEU A 107 18.30 9.14 -0.52
N PRO A 108 19.40 9.36 0.21
CA PRO A 108 20.52 10.17 -0.28
C PRO A 108 21.09 9.68 -1.62
N ILE A 109 20.96 8.39 -1.92
CA ILE A 109 21.38 7.79 -3.20
C ILE A 109 20.68 8.41 -4.42
N ALA A 110 19.55 9.11 -4.24
CA ALA A 110 18.87 9.81 -5.33
C ALA A 110 19.73 10.89 -6.01
N SER A 111 20.80 11.39 -5.36
CA SER A 111 21.75 12.31 -5.99
C SER A 111 22.77 11.63 -6.90
N GLU A 112 22.89 10.30 -6.84
CA GLU A 112 23.79 9.49 -7.67
C GLU A 112 23.04 9.04 -8.94
N THR A 113 22.84 9.97 -9.86
CA THR A 113 21.92 9.85 -11.01
C THR A 113 22.24 8.70 -11.96
N ASP A 114 23.52 8.38 -12.12
CA ASP A 114 23.99 7.53 -13.22
C ASP A 114 23.63 6.04 -13.04
N ARG A 115 23.20 5.64 -11.83
CA ARG A 115 22.86 4.24 -11.51
C ARG A 115 21.51 4.09 -10.83
N LEU A 116 20.79 5.18 -10.58
CA LEU A 116 19.56 5.16 -9.79
C LEU A 116 18.49 4.29 -10.44
N ASP A 117 18.20 4.49 -11.73
CA ASP A 117 17.16 3.71 -12.41
C ASP A 117 17.59 2.27 -12.70
N GLU A 118 18.85 2.04 -13.07
CA GLU A 118 19.35 0.71 -13.42
C GLU A 118 19.55 -0.21 -12.20
N CYS A 119 20.09 0.32 -11.10
CA CYS A 119 20.50 -0.49 -9.95
C CYS A 119 19.50 -0.44 -8.78
N PHE A 120 18.63 0.57 -8.71
CA PHE A 120 17.75 0.78 -7.55
C PHE A 120 16.28 0.83 -7.93
N ALA A 121 15.86 1.81 -8.74
CA ALA A 121 14.45 1.96 -9.08
C ALA A 121 13.94 0.82 -9.94
N THR A 122 14.78 0.23 -10.79
CA THR A 122 14.52 -1.02 -11.54
C THR A 122 13.11 -1.09 -12.15
N PRO A 123 12.73 -0.11 -13.00
CA PRO A 123 11.38 -0.06 -13.58
C PRO A 123 11.08 -1.36 -14.32
N GLN A 124 9.94 -1.96 -14.02
CA GLN A 124 9.50 -3.22 -14.63
C GLN A 124 8.37 -2.95 -15.61
N ASN A 125 8.42 -3.60 -16.77
CA ASN A 125 7.34 -3.55 -17.74
C ASN A 125 6.41 -4.75 -17.51
N PHE A 126 5.39 -4.56 -16.68
CA PHE A 126 4.34 -5.56 -16.46
C PHE A 126 2.97 -4.87 -16.32
N SER A 127 1.90 -5.64 -16.57
CA SER A 127 0.52 -5.16 -16.47
C SER A 127 -0.15 -5.79 -15.25
N VAL A 128 -0.55 -4.96 -14.28
CA VAL A 128 -1.34 -5.39 -13.11
C VAL A 128 -2.69 -5.93 -13.56
N GLU A 129 -3.34 -5.27 -14.53
CA GLU A 129 -4.58 -5.72 -15.16
C GLU A 129 -4.44 -7.14 -15.74
N SER A 130 -3.44 -7.36 -16.60
CA SER A 130 -3.21 -8.67 -17.21
C SER A 130 -2.92 -9.75 -16.17
N ALA A 131 -2.19 -9.41 -15.10
CA ALA A 131 -1.96 -10.32 -13.98
C ALA A 131 -3.26 -10.69 -13.28
N ALA A 132 -4.10 -9.71 -12.92
CA ALA A 132 -5.40 -9.96 -12.30
C ALA A 132 -6.26 -10.90 -13.16
N HIS A 133 -6.39 -10.61 -14.45
CA HIS A 133 -7.13 -11.46 -15.39
C HIS A 133 -6.55 -12.88 -15.52
N THR A 134 -5.23 -13.03 -15.49
CA THR A 134 -4.56 -14.34 -15.54
C THR A 134 -5.01 -15.24 -14.38
N PHE A 135 -5.27 -14.67 -13.21
CA PHE A 135 -5.76 -15.40 -12.03
C PHE A 135 -7.28 -15.30 -11.82
N GLY A 136 -8.03 -14.77 -12.79
CA GLY A 136 -9.48 -14.65 -12.73
C GLY A 136 -9.99 -13.66 -11.68
N LEU A 137 -9.20 -12.66 -11.32
CA LEU A 137 -9.54 -11.63 -10.36
C LEU A 137 -10.10 -10.39 -11.05
N ASP A 138 -11.05 -9.73 -10.40
CA ASP A 138 -11.53 -8.41 -10.82
C ASP A 138 -10.39 -7.38 -10.69
N TYR A 139 -10.41 -6.40 -11.60
CA TYR A 139 -9.42 -5.33 -11.67
C TYR A 139 -10.10 -3.97 -11.85
N ALA A 140 -9.52 -2.95 -11.24
CA ALA A 140 -9.94 -1.57 -11.42
C ALA A 140 -8.77 -0.59 -11.33
N ARG A 141 -8.86 0.51 -12.08
CA ARG A 141 -7.89 1.61 -12.08
C ARG A 141 -8.62 2.96 -11.99
N PRO A 142 -9.02 3.40 -10.79
CA PRO A 142 -9.76 4.65 -10.62
C PRO A 142 -8.91 5.86 -11.03
N ALA A 143 -9.54 6.85 -11.66
CA ALA A 143 -8.86 8.06 -12.15
C ALA A 143 -8.79 9.17 -11.08
N THR A 144 -9.74 9.17 -10.14
CA THR A 144 -9.83 10.18 -9.08
C THR A 144 -9.98 9.57 -7.70
N ASN A 145 -9.71 10.37 -6.66
CA ASN A 145 -9.96 9.97 -5.27
C ASN A 145 -11.44 9.68 -5.00
N SER A 146 -12.36 10.34 -5.71
CA SER A 146 -13.79 10.07 -5.60
C SER A 146 -14.12 8.69 -6.17
N ASP A 147 -13.64 8.39 -7.38
CA ASP A 147 -13.84 7.08 -8.02
C ASP A 147 -13.26 5.96 -7.16
N PHE A 148 -12.05 6.17 -6.62
CA PHE A 148 -11.42 5.24 -5.71
C PHE A 148 -12.26 5.00 -4.46
N SER A 149 -12.75 6.06 -3.81
CA SER A 149 -13.51 5.94 -2.56
C SER A 149 -14.82 5.16 -2.78
N THR A 150 -15.55 5.46 -3.86
CA THR A 150 -16.79 4.74 -4.22
C THR A 150 -16.50 3.27 -4.52
N LEU A 151 -15.56 3.00 -5.42
CA LEU A 151 -15.16 1.63 -5.80
C LEU A 151 -14.72 0.80 -4.59
N TYR A 152 -13.88 1.38 -3.73
CA TYR A 152 -13.34 0.69 -2.57
C TYR A 152 -14.41 0.42 -1.51
N ALA A 153 -15.32 1.38 -1.25
CA ALA A 153 -16.46 1.15 -0.37
C ALA A 153 -17.37 0.02 -0.90
N ASP A 154 -17.68 0.03 -2.20
CA ASP A 154 -18.49 -1.02 -2.82
C ASP A 154 -17.81 -2.40 -2.72
N ALA A 155 -16.48 -2.46 -2.87
CA ALA A 155 -15.72 -3.70 -2.75
C ALA A 155 -15.71 -4.26 -1.31
N LEU A 156 -15.61 -3.38 -0.31
CA LEU A 156 -15.72 -3.75 1.10
C LEU A 156 -17.10 -4.32 1.42
N GLU A 157 -18.17 -3.68 0.93
CA GLU A 157 -19.55 -4.16 1.13
C GLU A 157 -19.83 -5.50 0.44
N ARG A 158 -19.36 -5.66 -0.81
CA ARG A 158 -19.57 -6.89 -1.59
C ARG A 158 -18.75 -8.06 -1.10
N SER A 159 -17.70 -7.83 -0.31
CA SER A 159 -16.82 -8.88 0.20
C SER A 159 -16.26 -9.76 -0.93
N THR A 160 -15.69 -9.13 -1.95
CA THR A 160 -15.04 -9.81 -3.09
C THR A 160 -13.58 -9.41 -3.21
N SER A 161 -12.72 -10.37 -3.59
CA SER A 161 -11.32 -10.06 -3.90
C SER A 161 -11.23 -9.15 -5.14
N LEU A 162 -10.45 -8.09 -5.06
CA LEU A 162 -10.33 -7.07 -6.11
C LEU A 162 -8.90 -6.53 -6.13
N ILE A 163 -8.35 -6.33 -7.34
CA ILE A 163 -7.08 -5.62 -7.52
C ILE A 163 -7.37 -4.19 -7.95
N ILE A 164 -6.98 -3.21 -7.12
CA ILE A 164 -7.10 -1.78 -7.43
C ILE A 164 -5.71 -1.23 -7.70
N GLU A 165 -5.45 -0.79 -8.93
CA GLU A 165 -4.18 -0.15 -9.29
C GLU A 165 -4.29 1.37 -9.17
N ILE A 166 -3.36 1.96 -8.39
CA ILE A 166 -3.20 3.41 -8.28
C ILE A 166 -1.88 3.79 -8.93
N THR A 167 -1.96 4.37 -10.14
CA THR A 167 -0.79 4.85 -10.85
C THR A 167 -0.36 6.20 -10.31
N SER A 168 0.91 6.34 -9.95
CA SER A 168 1.49 7.60 -9.52
C SER A 168 2.81 7.89 -10.23
N ASN A 169 3.22 9.15 -10.23
CA ASN A 169 4.52 9.55 -10.77
C ASN A 169 5.50 9.77 -9.61
N ARG A 170 6.67 9.09 -9.64
CA ARG A 170 7.71 9.15 -8.60
C ARG A 170 8.14 10.58 -8.25
N GLN A 171 8.36 11.43 -9.25
CA GLN A 171 8.81 12.81 -9.02
C GLN A 171 7.71 13.66 -8.37
N LYS A 172 6.47 13.55 -8.86
CA LYS A 172 5.33 14.25 -8.26
C LYS A 172 5.06 13.78 -6.83
N ASN A 173 5.17 12.48 -6.58
CA ASN A 173 5.02 11.89 -5.26
C ASN A 173 6.09 12.46 -4.30
N LEU A 174 7.38 12.42 -4.67
CA LEU A 174 8.46 13.01 -3.86
C LEU A 174 8.22 14.49 -3.52
N GLN A 175 7.79 15.29 -4.51
CA GLN A 175 7.48 16.71 -4.30
C GLN A 175 6.31 16.89 -3.33
N LEU A 176 5.25 16.08 -3.48
CA LEU A 176 4.11 16.10 -2.57
C LEU A 176 4.52 15.78 -1.14
N HIS A 177 5.28 14.70 -0.92
CA HIS A 177 5.77 14.34 0.41
C HIS A 177 6.65 15.43 1.03
N ARG A 178 7.54 16.06 0.26
CA ARG A 178 8.35 17.19 0.75
C ARG A 178 7.47 18.37 1.16
N SER A 179 6.45 18.69 0.37
CA SER A 179 5.52 19.78 0.69
C SER A 179 4.70 19.51 1.94
N LEU A 180 4.18 18.28 2.10
CA LEU A 180 3.44 17.87 3.29
C LEU A 180 4.34 17.86 4.52
N LYS A 181 5.56 17.32 4.40
CA LYS A 181 6.53 17.32 5.50
C LYS A 181 6.88 18.74 5.94
N ALA A 182 7.16 19.65 4.99
CA ALA A 182 7.46 21.04 5.32
C ALA A 182 6.29 21.78 6.00
N GLN A 183 5.03 21.35 5.77
CA GLN A 183 3.86 21.86 6.48
C GLN A 183 3.71 21.26 7.88
N LEU A 184 4.14 20.01 8.07
CA LEU A 184 4.03 19.28 9.34
C LEU A 184 5.19 19.57 10.29
N ASP A 185 6.42 19.77 9.79
CA ASP A 185 7.63 20.00 10.61
C ASP A 185 7.43 21.15 11.62
N PRO A 186 6.83 22.32 11.26
CA PRO A 186 6.55 23.38 12.23
C PRO A 186 5.54 22.96 13.33
N MET A 187 4.59 22.08 13.01
CA MET A 187 3.59 21.60 13.98
C MET A 187 4.23 20.66 15.02
N PHE A 188 5.21 19.85 14.59
CA PHE A 188 5.97 18.98 15.48
C PHE A 188 7.02 19.74 16.30
N GLU A 189 7.64 20.79 15.76
CA GLU A 189 8.56 21.67 16.50
C GLU A 189 7.85 22.49 17.58
N THR A 190 6.57 22.85 17.41
CA THR A 190 5.77 23.48 18.47
C THR A 190 5.33 22.53 19.58
N THR A 191 5.60 21.22 19.45
CA THR A 191 5.21 20.19 20.40
C THR A 191 6.44 19.70 21.19
N ASP A 192 7.08 20.60 21.95
CA ASP A 192 8.08 20.25 22.97
C ASP A 192 7.41 19.49 24.14
N CYS A 193 7.07 18.21 23.93
CA CYS A 193 6.58 17.33 24.99
C CYS A 193 7.71 16.68 25.82
N PHE A 194 8.99 16.95 25.49
CA PHE A 194 10.14 16.50 26.27
C PHE A 194 10.95 17.68 26.80
N SER A 195 10.30 18.53 27.59
CA SER A 195 11.03 19.29 28.61
C SER A 195 11.35 18.33 29.76
N ASN A 196 12.65 18.14 30.00
CA ASN A 196 13.23 17.30 31.06
C ASN A 196 12.44 17.35 32.38
N ARG A 197 12.07 16.16 32.87
CA ARG A 197 12.00 15.86 34.31
C ARG A 197 12.70 14.55 34.60
#